data_AF-A0A3A5VKK7-F1
#
_entry.id   AF-A0A3A5VKK7-F1
#
_cell.length_a   1.000
_cell.length_b   1.000
_cell.length_c   1.000
_cell.angle_alpha   90.00
_cell.angle_beta   90.00
_cell.angle_gamma   90.00
#
_symmetry.space_group_name_H-M   'P 1'
#
loop_
_entity.id
_entity.type
_entity.pdbx_description
1 polymer ?
#
loop_
_entity_poly.entity_id
_entity_poly.type
_entity_poly.pdbx_seq_one_letter_code
_entity_poly.pdbx_strand_id
1 'polypeptide(L)'
;MPLRQRLWRPVRDLASLTSRTERVGQQMGPLTDVPALVRIENEHWIFERIEASTLYELTHRLVLQTDDGEEVLGVTEDLSTALEVARCMAENDQRVVLIQAL
;
A
#
# COMPACT_ATOMS: atom_id res chain seq x y z
N MET A 1 -30.87 -42.33 25.28
CA MET A 1 -31.79 -41.24 24.86
C MET A 1 -31.72 -41.14 23.35
N PRO A 2 -32.79 -41.48 22.60
CA PRO A 2 -32.72 -41.36 21.14
C PRO A 2 -32.68 -39.87 20.77
N LEU A 3 -31.76 -39.48 19.89
CA LEU A 3 -31.71 -38.13 19.33
C LEU A 3 -32.96 -37.94 18.47
N ARG A 4 -33.82 -37.01 18.88
CA ARG A 4 -35.07 -36.69 18.18
C ARG A 4 -34.70 -36.13 16.81
N GLN A 5 -34.80 -36.95 15.76
CA GLN A 5 -34.50 -36.53 14.39
C GLN A 5 -35.45 -35.41 14.00
N ARG A 6 -34.92 -34.18 13.98
CA ARG A 6 -35.68 -33.00 13.58
C ARG A 6 -35.72 -33.00 12.07
N LEU A 7 -36.88 -33.35 11.52
CA LEU A 7 -37.13 -33.28 10.07
C LEU A 7 -37.05 -31.81 9.64
N TRP A 8 -36.00 -31.47 8.90
CA TRP A 8 -35.81 -30.14 8.34
C TRP A 8 -36.97 -29.82 7.38
N ARG A 9 -37.67 -28.72 7.65
CA ARG A 9 -38.78 -28.23 6.83
C ARG A 9 -38.35 -26.89 6.24
N PRO A 10 -37.65 -26.88 5.09
CA PRO A 10 -36.96 -25.71 4.55
C PRO A 10 -37.78 -24.43 4.61
N VAL A 11 -39.02 -24.47 4.12
CA VAL A 11 -39.90 -23.30 4.05
C VAL A 11 -40.20 -22.72 5.44
N ARG A 12 -40.46 -23.57 6.43
CA ARG A 12 -40.79 -23.13 7.80
C ARG A 12 -39.54 -22.76 8.59
N ASP A 13 -38.49 -23.57 8.49
CA ASP A 13 -37.27 -23.39 9.26
C ASP A 13 -36.47 -22.17 8.74
N LEU A 14 -36.58 -21.82 7.45
CA LEU A 14 -35.94 -20.64 6.88
C LEU A 14 -36.80 -19.37 6.95
N ALA A 15 -38.12 -19.46 7.16
CA ALA A 15 -39.00 -18.29 7.15
C ALA A 15 -38.53 -17.16 8.06
N SER A 16 -38.05 -17.48 9.26
CA SER A 16 -37.54 -16.49 10.22
C SER A 16 -36.24 -15.84 9.75
N LEU A 17 -35.37 -16.59 9.07
CA LEU A 17 -34.14 -16.08 8.47
C LEU A 17 -34.48 -15.19 7.27
N THR A 18 -35.38 -15.64 6.39
CA THR A 18 -35.83 -14.86 5.24
C THR A 18 -36.43 -13.53 5.66
N SER A 19 -37.39 -13.52 6.60
CA SER A 19 -38.00 -12.28 7.09
C SER A 19 -37.00 -11.34 7.76
N ARG A 20 -35.97 -11.87 8.43
CA ARG A 20 -34.90 -11.07 9.01
C ARG A 20 -34.00 -10.48 7.94
N THR A 21 -33.61 -11.25 6.95
CA THR A 21 -32.79 -10.80 5.82
C THR A 21 -33.51 -9.70 5.03
N GLU A 22 -34.81 -9.85 4.77
CA GLU A 22 -35.61 -8.82 4.10
C GLU A 22 -35.68 -7.53 4.91
N ARG A 23 -35.95 -7.61 6.22
CA ARG A 23 -36.00 -6.44 7.09
C ARG A 23 -34.65 -5.72 7.18
N VAL A 24 -33.57 -6.49 7.32
CA VAL A 24 -32.21 -5.92 7.34
C VAL A 24 -31.89 -5.30 5.98
N GLY A 25 -32.18 -5.98 4.87
CA GLY A 25 -31.98 -5.46 3.52
C GLY A 25 -32.71 -4.13 3.27
N GLN A 26 -33.94 -3.99 3.76
CA GLN A 26 -34.70 -2.73 3.69
C GLN A 26 -34.07 -1.61 4.54
N GLN A 27 -33.41 -1.95 5.65
CA GLN A 27 -32.73 -0.99 6.53
C GLN A 27 -31.34 -0.56 6.03
N MET A 28 -30.68 -1.39 5.20
CA MET A 28 -29.32 -1.14 4.70
C MET A 28 -29.24 -0.04 3.63
N GLY A 29 -30.38 0.41 3.10
CA GLY A 29 -30.43 1.45 2.06
C GLY A 29 -29.98 0.95 0.68
N PRO A 30 -29.82 1.84 -0.31
CA PRO A 30 -29.41 1.45 -1.66
C PRO A 30 -27.96 0.92 -1.67
N LEU A 31 -27.73 -0.17 -2.41
CA LEU A 31 -26.39 -0.69 -2.65
C LEU A 31 -25.54 0.40 -3.31
N THR A 32 -24.49 0.82 -2.61
CA THR A 32 -23.53 1.81 -3.10
C THR A 32 -22.21 1.09 -3.36
N ASP A 33 -21.63 1.29 -4.54
CA ASP A 33 -20.31 0.76 -4.83
C ASP A 33 -19.30 1.31 -3.82
N VAL A 34 -18.57 0.40 -3.17
CA VAL A 34 -17.48 0.78 -2.28
C VAL A 34 -16.26 1.04 -3.17
N PRO A 35 -15.78 2.29 -3.30
CA PRO A 35 -14.56 2.54 -4.04
C PRO A 35 -13.41 1.79 -3.36
N ALA A 36 -12.63 1.08 -4.16
CA ALA A 36 -11.40 0.46 -3.67
C ALA A 36 -10.51 1.56 -3.07
N LEU A 37 -10.11 1.42 -1.81
CA LEU A 37 -9.22 2.40 -1.17
C LEU A 37 -7.86 2.47 -1.88
N VAL A 38 -7.43 1.35 -2.50
CA VAL A 38 -6.27 1.25 -3.37
C VAL A 38 -6.55 0.18 -4.43
N ARG A 39 -6.35 0.50 -5.72
CA ARG A 39 -6.39 -0.46 -6.84
C ARG A 39 -5.09 -0.31 -7.64
N ILE A 40 -4.23 -1.32 -7.54
CA ILE A 40 -2.91 -1.34 -8.20
C ILE A 40 -2.93 -2.46 -9.24
N GLU A 41 -2.66 -2.10 -10.49
CA GLU A 41 -2.53 -3.02 -11.63
C GLU A 41 -1.16 -2.80 -12.27
N ASN A 42 -0.40 -3.88 -12.51
CA ASN A 42 0.89 -3.90 -13.24
C ASN A 42 2.14 -3.29 -12.57
N GLU A 43 2.24 -3.24 -11.23
CA GLU A 43 3.49 -2.79 -10.56
C GLU A 43 4.27 -3.93 -9.89
N HIS A 44 5.59 -3.93 -10.06
CA HIS A 44 6.53 -4.82 -9.36
C HIS A 44 7.15 -4.08 -8.18
N TRP A 45 6.57 -4.23 -6.99
CA TRP A 45 7.15 -3.67 -5.77
C TRP A 45 8.06 -4.71 -5.11
N ILE A 46 9.31 -4.35 -4.86
CA ILE A 46 10.23 -5.13 -4.01
C ILE A 46 10.19 -4.49 -2.63
N PHE A 47 9.72 -5.23 -1.63
CA PHE A 47 9.78 -4.83 -0.23
C PHE A 47 10.97 -5.52 0.42
N GLU A 48 12.03 -4.76 0.69
CA GLU A 48 13.21 -5.27 1.41
C GLU A 48 13.15 -4.82 2.87
N ARG A 49 13.42 -5.75 3.78
CA ARG A 49 13.48 -5.46 5.21
C ARG A 49 14.91 -5.04 5.56
N ILE A 50 15.08 -3.77 5.86
CA ILE A 50 16.32 -3.18 6.34
C ILE A 50 16.34 -3.12 7.88
N GLU A 51 17.51 -3.30 8.48
CA GLU A 51 17.68 -3.06 9.92
C GLU A 51 17.58 -1.56 10.22
N ALA A 52 16.95 -1.21 11.36
CA ALA A 52 16.80 0.20 11.73
C ALA A 52 18.15 0.89 11.96
N SER A 53 19.18 0.16 12.38
CA SER A 53 20.57 0.61 12.52
C SER A 53 21.09 1.26 11.24
N THR A 54 20.87 0.60 10.10
CA THR A 54 21.37 1.06 8.80
C THR A 54 20.77 2.40 8.38
N LEU A 55 19.54 2.71 8.81
CA LEU A 55 18.93 4.03 8.54
C LEU A 55 19.63 5.16 9.30
N TYR A 56 20.26 4.89 10.45
CA TYR A 56 21.02 5.89 11.21
C TYR A 56 22.41 6.16 10.63
N GLU A 57 22.92 5.26 9.79
CA GLU A 57 24.23 5.37 9.15
C GLU A 57 24.15 6.19 7.84
N LEU A 58 22.95 6.53 7.39
CA LEU A 58 22.74 7.39 6.23
C LEU A 58 23.16 8.83 6.54
N THR A 59 23.98 9.42 5.66
CA THR A 59 24.58 10.74 5.92
C THR A 59 24.35 11.77 4.81
N HIS A 60 24.07 11.35 3.57
CA HIS A 60 23.93 12.25 2.42
C HIS A 60 22.63 12.01 1.67
N ARG A 61 21.90 13.06 1.32
CA ARG A 61 20.71 12.99 0.45
C ARG A 61 21.00 13.53 -0.95
N LEU A 62 20.36 12.92 -1.94
CA LEU A 62 20.36 13.33 -3.34
C LEU A 62 19.11 14.14 -3.62
N VAL A 63 19.27 15.41 -4.00
CA VAL A 63 18.17 16.35 -4.23
C VAL A 63 18.16 16.79 -5.69
N LEU A 64 17.01 16.69 -6.32
CA LEU A 64 16.75 17.21 -7.66
C LEU A 64 16.00 18.53 -7.54
N GLN A 65 16.45 19.54 -8.28
CA GLN A 65 15.71 20.78 -8.44
C GLN A 65 14.74 20.61 -9.63
N THR A 66 13.44 20.65 -9.37
CA THR A 66 12.39 20.64 -10.39
C THR A 66 11.68 21.99 -10.42
N ASP A 67 10.81 22.19 -11.41
CA ASP A 67 9.98 23.41 -11.50
C ASP A 67 9.00 23.54 -10.32
N ASP A 68 8.65 22.41 -9.71
CA ASP A 68 7.73 22.33 -8.56
C ASP A 68 8.45 22.41 -7.20
N GLY A 69 9.79 22.39 -7.18
CA GLY A 69 10.60 22.58 -5.98
C GLY A 69 11.75 21.57 -5.84
N GLU A 70 12.16 21.32 -4.59
CA GLU A 70 13.17 20.32 -4.27
C GLU A 70 12.52 18.94 -4.11
N GLU A 71 13.00 17.96 -4.86
CA GLU A 71 12.60 16.56 -4.76
C GLU A 71 13.76 15.71 -4.24
N VAL A 72 13.57 15.00 -3.13
CA VAL A 72 14.59 14.09 -2.58
C VAL A 72 14.44 12.73 -3.25
N LEU A 73 15.47 12.31 -3.99
CA LEU A 73 15.46 11.05 -4.73
C LEU A 73 15.90 9.85 -3.87
N GLY A 74 16.75 10.09 -2.88
CA GLY A 74 17.29 9.04 -2.03
C GLY A 74 18.36 9.54 -1.08
N VAL A 75 18.87 8.62 -0.26
CA VAL A 75 19.87 8.89 0.77
C VAL A 75 20.93 7.78 0.73
N THR A 76 22.19 8.12 0.96
CA THR A 76 23.33 7.19 0.95
C THR A 76 24.09 7.21 2.28
N GLU A 77 24.77 6.10 2.56
CA GLU A 77 25.59 5.90 3.77
C GLU A 77 26.78 6.87 3.82
N ASP A 78 27.40 7.15 2.68
CA ASP A 78 28.56 8.04 2.60
C ASP A 78 28.59 8.88 1.31
N LEU A 79 29.52 9.84 1.26
CA LEU A 79 29.71 10.75 0.14
C LEU A 79 30.22 10.03 -1.12
N SER A 80 31.03 8.98 -0.98
CA SER A 80 31.59 8.27 -2.12
C SER A 80 30.49 7.55 -2.91
N THR A 81 29.55 6.93 -2.21
CA THR A 81 28.35 6.32 -2.76
C THR A 81 27.43 7.38 -3.37
N ALA A 82 27.25 8.52 -2.71
CA ALA A 82 26.47 9.64 -3.25
C ALA A 82 27.03 10.14 -4.60
N LEU A 83 28.36 10.26 -4.71
CA LEU A 83 29.05 10.70 -5.92
C LEU A 83 28.92 9.68 -7.04
N GLU A 84 29.03 8.39 -6.75
CA GLU A 84 28.87 7.34 -7.75
C GLU A 84 27.45 7.32 -8.32
N VAL A 85 26.44 7.44 -7.46
CA VAL A 85 25.03 7.53 -7.89
C VAL A 85 24.81 8.80 -8.71
N ALA A 86 25.27 9.96 -8.23
CA ALA A 86 25.14 11.22 -8.95
C ALA A 86 25.82 11.18 -10.33
N ARG A 87 26.99 10.53 -10.44
CA ARG A 87 27.66 10.32 -11.71
C ARG A 87 26.86 9.43 -12.64
N CYS A 88 26.35 8.30 -12.14
CA CYS A 88 25.52 7.38 -12.90
C CYS A 88 24.26 8.08 -13.45
N MET A 89 23.61 8.90 -12.63
CA MET A 89 22.45 9.70 -13.04
C MET A 89 22.79 10.75 -14.11
N ALA A 90 23.95 11.40 -14.00
CA ALA A 90 24.40 12.37 -15.00
C ALA A 90 24.74 11.70 -16.34
N GLU A 91 25.40 10.55 -16.31
CA GLU A 91 25.83 9.81 -17.51
C GLU A 91 24.65 9.11 -18.23
N ASN A 92 23.75 8.46 -17.48
CA ASN A 92 22.69 7.63 -18.06
C ASN A 92 21.36 8.36 -18.21
N ASP A 93 20.98 9.17 -17.23
CA ASP A 93 19.66 9.82 -17.19
C ASP A 93 19.71 11.30 -17.61
N GLN A 94 20.91 11.84 -17.86
CA GLN A 94 21.16 13.28 -18.10
C GLN A 94 20.60 14.17 -16.97
N ARG A 95 20.57 13.65 -15.74
CA ARG A 95 20.06 14.36 -14.56
C ARG A 95 21.21 14.76 -13.65
N VAL A 96 21.23 16.02 -13.24
CA VAL A 96 22.18 16.54 -12.26
C VAL A 96 21.47 16.68 -10.92
N VAL A 97 22.10 16.17 -9.87
CA VAL A 97 21.57 16.19 -8.50
C VAL A 97 22.51 16.96 -7.58
N LEU A 98 21.93 17.61 -6.58
CA LEU A 98 22.65 18.21 -5.47
C LEU A 98 22.83 17.17 -4.37
N ILE A 99 24.06 17.01 -3.89
CA ILE A 99 24.37 16.18 -2.72
C ILE A 99 24.37 17.09 -1.50
N GLN A 100 23.52 16.79 -0.52
CA GLN A 100 23.43 17.53 0.74
C GLN A 100 23.67 16.59 1.92
N ALA A 101 24.38 17.04 2.94
CA ALA A 101 24.44 16.33 4.22
C ALA A 101 23.07 16.38 4.92
N LEU A 102 22.73 15.32 5.66
CA LEU A 102 21.52 15.24 6.48
C LEU A 102 21.59 16.08 7.76
#